data_AF-A0A0D1ZQS9-F1
#
_entry.id   AF-A0A0D1ZQS9-F1
#
_cell.length_a   1.000
_cell.length_b   1.000
_cell.length_c   1.000
_cell.angle_alpha   90.00
_cell.angle_beta   90.00
_cell.angle_gamma   90.00
#
_symmetry.space_group_name_H-M   'P 1'
#
loop_
_entity.id
_entity.type
_entity.pdbx_description
1 polymer ?
#
loop_
_entity_poly.entity_id
_entity_poly.type
_entity_poly.pdbx_seq_one_letter_code
_entity_poly.pdbx_strand_id
1 'polypeptide(L)'
;MRNRAATRLSVKKNETPKIRQSWSKYNLFNLTRLRADPYKGLNFFKTKWKSKSLSRSYHGEQIREKQWVRMFDRRIRSVIPMNPRYLASNDGSRESAGRGSGLVGHNDRPSRSGKKKEVPYMQMTYAPMERRLDTAIFRALFASSARQARQFVVHGAVKVNGKQMRYPGYLLNPGDMFQVLPERVMFATGAPKINEQAKPEDQQGADEEVVEEAGTIEKAAEAEEVEAEQDPREILKALKSQARALLASSKQDLGAKRKQDLRAFSKSIQRLLSKSKSTSIETDSAEAQLAEIQRQLQVRRDSKAAETSSEPAVQDNEESTSGSVESAETQAQVNAEQPHLDDEEYNELLSALRSMQENPIDDSKPYATPWMPRDYMSVFAFVPRFLEVNHKICAAVYLRHPVARPGLAEVPTPFSEYINSSAFTWYLRRR
;
A
#
# COMPACT_ATOMS: atom_id res chain seq x y z
N MET A 1 -13.36 -19.94 -18.00
CA MET A 1 -14.49 -19.04 -18.38
C MET A 1 -14.41 -17.73 -17.59
N ARG A 2 -13.92 -16.63 -18.20
CA ARG A 2 -13.97 -15.29 -17.60
C ARG A 2 -15.43 -14.80 -17.61
N ASN A 3 -16.18 -15.06 -16.53
CA ASN A 3 -17.48 -14.42 -16.34
C ASN A 3 -17.27 -12.91 -16.39
N ARG A 4 -17.97 -12.23 -17.32
CA ARG A 4 -17.90 -10.79 -17.69
C ARG A 4 -18.05 -9.84 -16.47
N ALA A 5 -17.07 -9.80 -15.58
CA ALA A 5 -17.11 -9.06 -14.33
C ALA A 5 -16.00 -7.99 -14.23
N ALA A 6 -15.38 -7.61 -15.35
CA ALA A 6 -14.65 -6.35 -15.40
C ALA A 6 -15.67 -5.21 -15.37
N THR A 7 -15.51 -4.27 -14.44
CA THR A 7 -16.21 -2.97 -14.47
C THR A 7 -15.90 -2.30 -15.80
N ARG A 8 -16.86 -2.31 -16.73
CA ARG A 8 -16.72 -1.59 -17.99
C ARG A 8 -16.79 -0.10 -17.70
N LEU A 9 -15.87 0.65 -18.30
CA LEU A 9 -15.94 2.11 -18.38
C LEU A 9 -17.21 2.51 -19.12
N SER A 10 -18.06 3.31 -18.47
CA SER A 10 -19.20 3.93 -19.13
C SER A 10 -18.73 5.23 -19.79
N VAL A 11 -18.22 5.11 -21.02
CA VAL A 11 -17.72 6.26 -21.79
C VAL A 11 -18.87 6.99 -22.49
N LYS A 12 -19.91 6.26 -22.89
CA LYS A 12 -21.04 6.82 -23.65
C LYS A 12 -21.93 7.72 -22.79
N LYS A 13 -22.16 8.96 -23.24
CA LYS A 13 -22.94 10.02 -22.56
C LYS A 13 -24.38 9.61 -22.19
N ASN A 14 -24.97 8.64 -22.89
CA ASN A 14 -26.36 8.18 -22.70
C ASN A 14 -26.48 6.82 -22.01
N GLU A 15 -25.37 6.17 -21.64
CA GLU A 15 -25.41 4.88 -20.93
C GLU A 15 -25.42 5.13 -19.42
N THR A 16 -26.34 4.49 -18.70
CA THR A 16 -26.33 4.59 -17.23
C THR A 16 -25.18 3.74 -16.67
N PRO A 17 -24.22 4.33 -15.94
CA PRO A 17 -23.08 3.60 -15.42
C PRO A 17 -23.52 2.54 -14.41
N LYS A 18 -22.92 1.34 -14.50
CA LYS A 18 -23.11 0.28 -13.51
C LYS A 18 -22.06 0.42 -12.42
N ILE A 19 -22.52 0.50 -11.17
CA ILE A 19 -21.67 0.66 -10.00
C ILE A 19 -21.54 -0.70 -9.32
N ARG A 20 -20.34 -1.03 -8.86
CA ARG A 20 -20.04 -2.29 -8.15
C ARG A 20 -19.57 -2.02 -6.72
N GLN A 21 -19.56 -3.07 -5.91
CA GLN A 21 -18.89 -3.08 -4.61
C GLN A 21 -17.37 -3.33 -4.81
N SER A 22 -16.66 -2.30 -5.26
CA SER A 22 -15.20 -2.32 -5.41
C SER A 22 -14.57 -0.93 -5.35
N TRP A 23 -13.31 -0.86 -4.91
CA TRP A 23 -12.51 0.39 -4.88
C TRP A 23 -11.74 0.64 -6.17
N SER A 24 -12.26 0.16 -7.30
CA SER A 24 -11.60 0.33 -8.59
C SER A 24 -11.69 1.77 -9.07
N LYS A 25 -10.62 2.31 -9.67
CA LYS A 25 -10.63 3.63 -10.33
C LYS A 25 -11.76 3.78 -11.35
N TYR A 26 -12.07 2.70 -12.08
CA TYR A 26 -13.20 2.68 -13.03
C TYR A 26 -14.57 2.73 -12.34
N ASN A 27 -14.68 2.13 -11.16
CA ASN A 27 -15.91 2.18 -10.38
C ASN A 27 -16.13 3.58 -9.78
N LEU A 28 -15.05 4.21 -9.29
CA LEU A 28 -15.07 5.59 -8.84
C LEU A 28 -15.53 6.54 -9.95
N PHE A 29 -14.94 6.41 -11.14
CA PHE A 29 -15.34 7.18 -12.32
C PHE A 29 -16.83 6.98 -12.70
N ASN A 30 -17.32 5.75 -12.59
CA ASN A 30 -18.72 5.45 -12.83
C ASN A 30 -19.64 6.05 -11.75
N LEU A 31 -19.18 6.13 -10.50
CA LEU A 31 -19.90 6.73 -9.38
C LEU A 31 -20.02 8.24 -9.55
N THR A 32 -18.95 8.94 -9.95
CA THR A 32 -18.99 10.40 -10.18
C THR A 32 -19.92 10.80 -11.32
N ARG A 33 -20.12 9.91 -12.30
CA ARG A 33 -21.06 10.11 -13.43
C ARG A 33 -22.50 9.70 -13.13
N LEU A 34 -22.78 9.15 -11.94
CA LEU A 34 -24.14 8.76 -11.59
C LEU A 34 -25.02 10.00 -11.43
N ARG A 35 -25.77 10.34 -12.47
CA ARG A 35 -26.79 11.41 -12.42
C ARG A 35 -28.06 10.91 -11.76
N ALA A 36 -28.70 11.79 -10.99
CA ALA A 36 -30.04 11.56 -10.49
C ALA A 36 -31.03 11.56 -11.66
N ASP A 37 -31.89 10.53 -11.67
CA ASP A 37 -33.12 10.40 -12.44
C ASP A 37 -33.05 9.92 -13.91
N PRO A 38 -32.73 8.63 -14.14
CA PRO A 38 -32.66 8.05 -15.48
C PRO A 38 -34.02 7.60 -16.04
N TYR A 39 -35.16 8.05 -15.49
CA TYR A 39 -36.48 7.44 -15.72
C TYR A 39 -37.53 8.30 -16.43
N LYS A 40 -37.19 9.52 -16.84
CA LYS A 40 -38.12 10.39 -17.57
C LYS A 40 -38.62 9.70 -18.86
N GLY A 41 -39.95 9.56 -19.00
CA GLY A 41 -40.57 8.95 -20.18
C GLY A 41 -40.57 7.41 -20.24
N LEU A 42 -40.21 6.71 -19.16
CA LEU A 42 -40.24 5.24 -19.11
C LEU A 42 -41.54 4.70 -18.51
N ASN A 43 -42.09 3.65 -19.12
CA ASN A 43 -43.21 2.89 -18.56
C ASN A 43 -42.81 2.22 -17.24
N PHE A 44 -43.79 1.94 -16.37
CA PHE A 44 -43.55 1.35 -15.06
C PHE A 44 -42.70 0.07 -15.08
N PHE A 45 -42.94 -0.83 -16.03
CA PHE A 45 -42.12 -2.04 -16.20
C PHE A 45 -40.65 -1.71 -16.53
N LYS A 46 -40.42 -0.76 -17.45
CA LYS A 46 -39.07 -0.32 -17.84
C LYS A 46 -38.36 0.33 -16.64
N THR A 47 -39.07 1.12 -15.85
CA THR A 47 -38.57 1.73 -14.60
C THR A 47 -38.14 0.68 -13.59
N LYS A 48 -38.99 -0.32 -13.32
CA LYS A 48 -38.66 -1.43 -12.42
C LYS A 48 -37.47 -2.25 -12.92
N TRP A 49 -37.45 -2.62 -14.21
CA TRP A 49 -36.35 -3.39 -14.81
C TRP A 49 -35.01 -2.66 -14.73
N LYS A 50 -35.01 -1.37 -15.08
CA LYS A 50 -33.80 -0.54 -15.02
C LYS A 50 -33.32 -0.35 -13.59
N SER A 51 -34.24 -0.09 -12.65
CA SER A 51 -33.92 0.02 -11.22
C SER A 51 -33.34 -1.27 -10.66
N LYS A 52 -33.94 -2.42 -10.99
CA LYS A 52 -33.42 -3.75 -10.65
C LYS A 52 -32.00 -3.96 -11.21
N SER A 53 -31.79 -3.64 -12.49
CA SER A 53 -30.48 -3.80 -13.15
C SER A 53 -29.40 -2.95 -12.49
N LEU A 54 -29.71 -1.69 -12.15
CA LEU A 54 -28.80 -0.77 -11.48
C LEU A 54 -28.50 -1.22 -10.04
N SER A 55 -29.54 -1.41 -9.23
CA SER A 55 -29.41 -1.79 -7.82
C SER A 55 -28.67 -3.13 -7.63
N ARG A 56 -29.01 -4.17 -8.42
CA ARG A 56 -28.30 -5.47 -8.40
C ARG A 56 -26.88 -5.40 -8.93
N SER A 57 -26.55 -4.37 -9.69
CA SER A 57 -25.17 -4.22 -10.15
C SER A 57 -24.22 -3.95 -8.99
N TYR A 58 -24.67 -3.23 -7.97
CA TYR A 58 -23.94 -2.95 -6.74
C TYR A 58 -24.20 -4.04 -5.69
N HIS A 59 -25.47 -4.27 -5.37
CA HIS A 59 -25.87 -5.21 -4.32
C HIS A 59 -25.82 -6.64 -4.82
N GLY A 60 -24.81 -7.40 -4.41
CA GLY A 60 -24.75 -8.84 -4.65
C GLY A 60 -24.46 -9.26 -6.08
N GLU A 61 -23.58 -8.54 -6.77
CA GLU A 61 -23.14 -8.84 -8.13
C GLU A 61 -22.68 -10.30 -8.31
N GLN A 62 -22.02 -10.84 -7.27
CA GLN A 62 -21.53 -12.22 -7.22
C GLN A 62 -22.63 -13.27 -7.06
N ILE A 63 -23.88 -12.88 -6.76
CA ILE A 63 -24.98 -13.78 -6.45
C ILE A 63 -25.91 -13.94 -7.66
N ARG A 64 -26.23 -15.20 -7.97
CA ARG A 64 -27.19 -15.54 -9.02
C ARG A 64 -28.59 -15.03 -8.66
N GLU A 65 -29.33 -14.59 -9.67
CA GLU A 65 -30.65 -13.99 -9.45
C GLU A 65 -31.64 -14.93 -8.74
N LYS A 66 -31.64 -16.22 -9.09
CA LYS A 66 -32.47 -17.24 -8.42
C LYS A 66 -32.19 -17.34 -6.92
N GLN A 67 -30.93 -17.18 -6.52
CA GLN A 67 -30.53 -17.20 -5.11
C GLN A 67 -30.94 -15.91 -4.42
N TRP A 68 -30.75 -14.75 -5.06
CA TRP A 68 -31.22 -13.47 -4.53
C TRP A 68 -32.74 -13.48 -4.28
N VAL A 69 -33.54 -13.95 -5.24
CA VAL A 69 -35.00 -14.02 -5.11
C VAL A 69 -35.46 -14.85 -3.90
N ARG A 70 -34.70 -15.88 -3.51
CA ARG A 70 -34.99 -16.69 -2.30
C ARG A 70 -34.58 -16.01 -1.00
N MET A 71 -33.58 -15.13 -1.04
CA MET A 71 -33.10 -14.38 0.12
C MET A 71 -33.84 -13.05 0.33
N PHE A 72 -34.47 -12.53 -0.73
CA PHE A 72 -35.24 -11.30 -0.67
C PHE A 72 -36.34 -11.43 0.39
N ASP A 73 -36.30 -10.50 1.35
CA ASP A 73 -37.28 -10.41 2.42
C ASP A 73 -38.21 -9.21 2.17
N ARG A 74 -39.52 -9.46 2.31
CA ARG A 74 -40.55 -8.42 2.23
C ARG A 74 -40.62 -7.60 3.51
N ARG A 75 -40.15 -8.17 4.63
CA ARG A 75 -40.16 -7.54 5.95
C ARG A 75 -38.94 -6.63 6.10
N ILE A 76 -39.18 -5.32 6.10
CA ILE A 76 -38.14 -4.32 6.36
C ILE A 76 -38.08 -4.03 7.87
N ARG A 77 -36.88 -4.09 8.44
CA ARG A 77 -36.64 -3.80 9.86
C ARG A 77 -36.38 -2.30 10.06
N SER A 78 -37.05 -1.71 11.05
CA SER A 78 -36.86 -0.32 11.45
C SER A 78 -36.87 -0.19 12.97
N VAL A 79 -36.29 0.91 13.47
CA VAL A 79 -36.27 1.26 14.89
C VAL A 79 -36.57 2.75 15.07
N ILE A 80 -37.31 3.08 16.13
CA ILE A 80 -37.66 4.44 16.49
C ILE A 80 -36.95 4.78 17.81
N PRO A 81 -36.06 5.79 17.83
CA PRO A 81 -35.44 6.22 19.07
C PRO A 81 -36.46 6.99 19.92
N MET A 82 -36.68 6.54 21.15
CA MET A 82 -37.51 7.25 22.15
C MET A 82 -36.59 7.89 23.19
N ASN A 83 -36.88 9.14 23.58
CA ASN A 83 -36.12 9.84 24.60
C ASN A 83 -36.59 9.43 26.00
N PRO A 84 -35.73 8.86 26.87
CA PRO A 84 -36.13 8.46 28.22
C PRO A 84 -36.68 9.61 29.06
N ARG A 85 -36.16 10.83 28.88
CA ARG A 85 -36.66 12.02 29.61
C ARG A 85 -38.11 12.34 29.26
N TYR A 86 -38.45 12.19 27.98
CA TYR A 86 -39.81 12.42 27.51
C TYR A 86 -40.76 11.37 28.10
N LEU A 87 -40.39 10.09 28.01
CA LEU A 87 -41.16 8.97 28.57
C LEU A 87 -41.38 9.07 30.08
N ALA A 88 -40.42 9.62 30.82
CA ALA A 88 -40.58 9.85 32.26
C ALA A 88 -41.56 10.99 32.58
N SER A 89 -41.60 12.03 31.75
CA SER A 89 -42.45 13.21 31.97
C SER A 89 -43.88 13.07 31.41
N ASN A 90 -44.08 12.15 30.47
CA ASN A 90 -45.33 12.01 29.73
C ASN A 90 -45.59 10.53 29.46
N ASP A 91 -46.77 10.06 29.87
CA ASP A 91 -47.26 8.69 29.71
C ASP A 91 -47.92 8.43 28.34
N GLY A 92 -48.02 9.46 27.49
CA GLY A 92 -48.64 9.40 26.16
C GLY A 92 -50.04 10.03 26.09
N SER A 93 -50.57 10.51 27.21
CA SER A 93 -51.90 11.16 27.28
C SER A 93 -51.96 12.48 26.51
N ARG A 94 -50.83 13.22 26.42
CA ARG A 94 -50.77 14.49 25.68
C ARG A 94 -50.97 14.32 24.17
N GLU A 95 -50.53 13.19 23.63
CA GLU A 95 -50.59 12.86 22.20
C GLU A 95 -52.00 12.50 21.75
N SER A 96 -52.84 12.00 22.65
CA SER A 96 -54.24 11.65 22.39
C SER A 96 -55.23 12.75 22.80
N ALA A 97 -54.75 13.86 23.35
CA ALA A 97 -55.58 14.99 23.75
C ALA A 97 -56.46 15.53 22.59
N GLY A 98 -57.58 16.18 22.94
CA GLY A 98 -58.55 16.70 21.97
C GLY A 98 -59.46 15.60 21.44
N ARG A 99 -59.35 15.26 20.16
CA ARG A 99 -60.17 14.23 19.48
C ARG A 99 -59.37 12.95 19.15
N GLY A 100 -58.25 12.70 19.81
CA GLY A 100 -57.40 11.52 19.60
C GLY A 100 -56.22 11.70 18.65
N SER A 101 -56.18 12.77 17.85
CA SER A 101 -55.05 13.11 16.95
C SER A 101 -53.99 14.02 17.59
N GLY A 102 -54.18 14.37 18.87
CA GLY A 102 -53.45 15.42 19.57
C GLY A 102 -54.13 16.77 19.46
N LEU A 103 -53.72 17.69 20.35
CA LEU A 103 -54.20 19.07 20.35
C LEU A 103 -53.73 19.78 19.08
N VAL A 104 -54.66 20.35 18.30
CA VAL A 104 -54.34 21.13 17.10
C VAL A 104 -53.79 22.48 17.53
N GLY A 105 -52.56 22.81 17.12
CA GLY A 105 -51.93 24.09 17.42
C GLY A 105 -52.53 25.21 16.58
N HIS A 106 -52.91 26.33 17.19
CA HIS A 106 -53.43 27.50 16.47
C HIS A 106 -52.39 28.14 15.52
N ASN A 107 -51.09 27.83 15.72
CA ASN A 107 -49.96 28.25 14.90
C ASN A 107 -49.16 27.05 14.38
N ASP A 108 -49.81 26.11 13.70
CA ASP A 108 -49.18 24.96 13.01
C ASP A 108 -48.42 25.39 11.74
N ARG A 109 -47.62 26.46 11.80
CA ARG A 109 -46.54 26.64 10.82
C ARG A 109 -45.46 25.64 11.21
N PRO A 110 -45.12 24.67 10.34
CA PRO A 110 -44.10 23.68 10.67
C PRO A 110 -42.81 24.44 10.99
N SER A 111 -42.37 24.41 12.25
CA SER A 111 -41.11 25.02 12.63
C SER A 111 -40.03 24.44 11.73
N ARG A 112 -39.23 25.30 11.10
CA ARG A 112 -38.21 24.91 10.12
C ARG A 112 -37.18 23.95 10.74
N SER A 113 -37.04 23.98 12.07
CA SER A 113 -36.19 23.12 12.91
C SER A 113 -36.78 21.74 13.25
N GLY A 114 -38.05 21.48 12.93
CA GLY A 114 -38.81 20.32 13.42
C GLY A 114 -39.47 19.45 12.35
N LYS A 115 -38.99 19.46 11.09
CA LYS A 115 -39.49 18.48 10.11
C LYS A 115 -39.20 17.07 10.62
N LYS A 116 -40.26 16.30 10.93
CA LYS A 116 -40.16 14.89 11.29
C LYS A 116 -39.39 14.18 10.18
N LYS A 117 -38.21 13.64 10.51
CA LYS A 117 -37.39 12.90 9.54
C LYS A 117 -38.09 11.60 9.21
N GLU A 118 -38.44 11.40 7.94
CA GLU A 118 -39.06 10.17 7.48
C GLU A 118 -38.08 8.99 7.59
N VAL A 119 -38.62 7.79 7.80
CA VAL A 119 -37.82 6.57 7.85
C VAL A 119 -37.68 6.04 6.42
N PRO A 120 -36.47 5.97 5.85
CA PRO A 120 -36.27 5.52 4.47
C PRO A 120 -36.32 3.99 4.38
N TYR A 121 -37.51 3.41 4.43
CA TYR A 121 -37.71 1.96 4.43
C TYR A 121 -37.13 1.30 3.17
N MET A 122 -37.34 1.92 2.01
CA MET A 122 -37.02 1.27 0.74
C MET A 122 -35.51 1.12 0.53
N GLN A 123 -34.68 1.94 1.19
CA GLN A 123 -33.23 1.78 1.20
C GLN A 123 -32.77 0.45 1.80
N MET A 124 -33.62 -0.21 2.61
CA MET A 124 -33.33 -1.50 3.24
C MET A 124 -33.61 -2.72 2.35
N THR A 125 -34.00 -2.52 1.08
CA THR A 125 -34.34 -3.61 0.13
C THR A 125 -33.28 -4.71 0.08
N TYR A 126 -32.00 -4.34 0.23
CA TYR A 126 -30.86 -5.26 0.18
C TYR A 126 -30.29 -5.65 1.54
N ALA A 127 -30.97 -5.36 2.65
CA ALA A 127 -30.51 -5.69 4.00
C ALA A 127 -30.13 -7.17 4.20
N PRO A 128 -30.82 -8.17 3.61
CA PRO A 128 -30.41 -9.57 3.73
C PRO A 128 -29.01 -9.88 3.18
N MET A 129 -28.51 -9.06 2.24
CA MET A 129 -27.17 -9.22 1.67
C MET A 129 -26.06 -8.92 2.67
N GLU A 130 -26.27 -7.90 3.51
CA GLU A 130 -25.30 -7.44 4.51
C GLU A 130 -25.06 -8.48 5.63
N ARG A 131 -25.94 -9.49 5.75
CA ARG A 131 -25.74 -10.63 6.67
C ARG A 131 -24.68 -11.61 6.17
N ARG A 132 -24.36 -11.62 4.88
CA ARG A 132 -23.43 -12.60 4.32
C ARG A 132 -22.01 -12.27 4.73
N LEU A 133 -21.25 -13.31 5.07
CA LEU A 133 -19.85 -13.19 5.46
C LEU A 133 -19.00 -12.44 4.42
N ASP A 134 -19.17 -12.75 3.12
CA ASP A 134 -18.44 -12.07 2.05
C ASP A 134 -18.72 -10.56 1.97
N THR A 135 -19.96 -10.16 2.24
CA THR A 135 -20.38 -8.75 2.20
C THR A 135 -19.91 -8.03 3.47
N ALA A 136 -20.02 -8.66 4.64
CA ALA A 136 -19.56 -8.10 5.91
C ALA A 136 -18.05 -7.82 5.92
N ILE A 137 -17.23 -8.71 5.35
CA ILE A 137 -15.77 -8.51 5.20
C ILE A 137 -15.47 -7.28 4.34
N PHE A 138 -16.20 -7.10 3.23
CA PHE A 138 -16.06 -5.90 2.40
C PHE A 138 -16.47 -4.62 3.14
N ARG A 139 -17.56 -4.66 3.93
CA ARG A 139 -18.01 -3.53 4.74
C ARG A 139 -17.07 -3.18 5.89
N ALA A 140 -16.31 -4.13 6.40
CA ALA A 140 -15.28 -3.92 7.42
C ALA A 140 -13.97 -3.35 6.84
N LEU A 141 -13.92 -3.04 5.54
CA LEU A 141 -12.73 -2.55 4.84
C LEU A 141 -11.55 -3.53 4.84
N PHE A 142 -11.81 -4.83 5.03
CA PHE A 142 -10.77 -5.88 4.96
C PHE A 142 -10.47 -6.38 3.54
N ALA A 143 -11.28 -5.96 2.56
CA ALA A 143 -11.11 -6.34 1.16
C ALA A 143 -11.49 -5.17 0.25
N SER A 144 -10.81 -5.03 -0.90
CA SER A 144 -11.08 -3.97 -1.87
C SER A 144 -12.38 -4.16 -2.65
N SER A 145 -12.94 -5.37 -2.64
CA SER A 145 -14.16 -5.73 -3.37
C SER A 145 -14.88 -6.91 -2.73
N ALA A 146 -16.20 -6.95 -2.87
CA ALA A 146 -17.02 -8.10 -2.44
C ALA A 146 -16.58 -9.44 -3.11
N ARG A 147 -16.02 -9.40 -4.33
CA ARG A 147 -15.48 -10.61 -4.97
C ARG A 147 -14.17 -11.06 -4.34
N GLN A 148 -13.30 -10.11 -3.97
CA GLN A 148 -12.05 -10.41 -3.28
C GLN A 148 -12.33 -10.95 -1.87
N ALA A 149 -13.27 -10.34 -1.15
CA ALA A 149 -13.75 -10.87 0.14
C ALA A 149 -14.25 -12.32 0.02
N ARG A 150 -15.02 -12.62 -1.03
CA ARG A 150 -15.46 -13.99 -1.32
C ARG A 150 -14.28 -14.93 -1.55
N GLN A 151 -13.24 -14.50 -2.28
CA GLN A 151 -12.03 -15.31 -2.48
C GLN A 151 -11.32 -15.59 -1.16
N PHE A 152 -11.19 -14.60 -0.28
CA PHE A 152 -10.57 -14.78 1.04
C PHE A 152 -11.28 -15.87 1.86
N VAL A 153 -12.61 -15.87 1.86
CA VAL A 153 -13.40 -16.91 2.52
C VAL A 153 -13.15 -18.27 1.87
N VAL A 154 -13.24 -18.38 0.53
CA VAL A 154 -13.06 -19.66 -0.19
C VAL A 154 -11.66 -20.24 0.02
N HIS A 155 -10.62 -19.41 0.05
CA HIS A 155 -9.25 -19.82 0.33
C HIS A 155 -8.98 -20.09 1.82
N GLY A 156 -9.99 -19.93 2.69
CA GLY A 156 -9.86 -20.22 4.13
C GLY A 156 -9.07 -19.18 4.92
N ALA A 157 -8.92 -17.96 4.41
CA ALA A 157 -8.24 -16.86 5.10
C ALA A 157 -9.10 -16.19 6.19
N VAL A 158 -10.29 -16.72 6.46
CA VAL A 158 -11.28 -16.12 7.37
C VAL A 158 -11.67 -17.12 8.45
N LYS A 159 -11.72 -16.64 9.69
CA LYS A 159 -12.23 -17.38 10.86
C LYS A 159 -13.48 -16.68 11.39
N VAL A 160 -14.50 -17.45 11.77
CA VAL A 160 -15.70 -16.96 12.47
C VAL A 160 -15.76 -17.66 13.82
N ASN A 161 -15.81 -16.88 14.91
CA ASN A 161 -15.78 -17.38 16.29
C ASN A 161 -14.64 -18.40 16.51
N GLY A 162 -13.45 -18.09 15.99
CA GLY A 162 -12.25 -18.95 16.05
C GLY A 162 -12.19 -20.12 15.04
N LYS A 163 -13.30 -20.47 14.37
CA LYS A 163 -13.36 -21.58 13.42
C LYS A 163 -13.15 -21.11 11.99
N GLN A 164 -12.31 -21.80 11.22
CA GLN A 164 -12.10 -21.48 9.80
C GLN A 164 -13.41 -21.66 9.02
N MET A 165 -13.84 -20.62 8.32
CA MET A 165 -15.09 -20.61 7.56
C MET A 165 -14.78 -20.48 6.07
N ARG A 166 -15.08 -21.52 5.28
CA ARG A 166 -14.85 -21.54 3.82
C ARG A 166 -16.08 -21.19 2.98
N TYR A 167 -17.22 -20.96 3.62
CA TYR A 167 -18.49 -20.70 2.95
C TYR A 167 -18.81 -19.21 2.92
N PRO A 168 -18.67 -18.51 1.77
CA PRO A 168 -19.01 -17.09 1.66
C PRO A 168 -20.51 -16.81 1.80
N GLY A 169 -21.35 -17.85 1.69
CA GLY A 169 -22.78 -17.78 1.93
C GLY A 169 -23.21 -17.88 3.39
N TYR A 170 -22.25 -18.01 4.31
CA TYR A 170 -22.55 -18.01 5.74
C TYR A 170 -23.27 -16.71 6.14
N LEU A 171 -24.39 -16.85 6.84
CA LEU A 171 -25.18 -15.73 7.33
C LEU A 171 -24.78 -15.47 8.79
N LEU A 172 -24.19 -14.31 9.04
CA LEU A 172 -23.80 -13.87 10.37
C LEU A 172 -25.03 -13.69 11.25
N ASN A 173 -24.89 -14.14 12.49
CA ASN A 173 -25.81 -13.89 13.59
C ASN A 173 -25.28 -12.71 14.43
N PRO A 174 -26.18 -11.93 15.04
CA PRO A 174 -25.77 -10.89 16.00
C PRO A 174 -24.84 -11.48 17.08
N GLY A 175 -23.69 -10.85 17.28
CA GLY A 175 -22.63 -11.31 18.19
C GLY A 175 -21.49 -12.09 17.53
N ASP A 176 -21.65 -12.55 16.29
CA ASP A 176 -20.58 -13.28 15.60
C ASP A 176 -19.36 -12.39 15.35
N MET A 177 -18.18 -12.90 15.71
CA MET A 177 -16.89 -12.27 15.42
C MET A 177 -16.26 -12.95 14.22
N PHE A 178 -15.88 -12.18 13.20
CA PHE A 178 -15.08 -12.68 12.07
C PHE A 178 -13.73 -12.00 11.99
N GLN A 179 -12.69 -12.77 11.71
CA GLN A 179 -11.31 -12.32 11.59
C GLN A 179 -10.73 -12.76 10.25
N VAL A 180 -10.00 -11.85 9.61
CA VAL A 180 -9.29 -12.09 8.34
C VAL A 180 -7.78 -12.12 8.62
N LEU A 181 -7.03 -12.94 7.89
CA LEU A 181 -5.57 -12.93 7.97
C LEU A 181 -5.01 -11.53 7.64
N PRO A 182 -4.16 -10.93 8.51
CA PRO A 182 -3.65 -9.58 8.31
C PRO A 182 -2.93 -9.38 6.97
N GLU A 183 -2.10 -10.34 6.53
CA GLU A 183 -1.39 -10.28 5.25
C GLU A 183 -2.35 -10.10 4.05
N ARG A 184 -3.50 -10.78 4.09
CA ARG A 184 -4.52 -10.68 3.03
C ARG A 184 -5.21 -9.33 3.05
N VAL A 185 -5.42 -8.76 4.23
CA VAL A 185 -5.99 -7.41 4.39
C VAL A 185 -5.01 -6.36 3.88
N MET A 186 -3.74 -6.45 4.29
CA MET A 186 -2.67 -5.54 3.83
C MET A 186 -2.54 -5.59 2.29
N PHE A 187 -2.57 -6.78 1.70
CA PHE A 187 -2.61 -6.95 0.24
C PHE A 187 -3.84 -6.34 -0.43
N ALA A 188 -5.03 -6.47 0.17
CA ALA A 188 -6.24 -5.92 -0.42
C ALA A 188 -6.33 -4.40 -0.35
N THR A 189 -5.88 -3.85 0.77
CA THR A 189 -6.03 -2.44 1.13
C THR A 189 -4.81 -1.60 0.74
N GLY A 190 -3.67 -2.25 0.52
CA GLY A 190 -2.43 -1.60 0.13
C GLY A 190 -2.37 -1.23 -1.36
N ALA A 191 -1.39 -0.40 -1.69
CA ALA A 191 -0.99 -0.17 -3.07
C ALA A 191 -0.53 -1.46 -3.75
N PRO A 192 -0.80 -1.62 -5.06
CA PRO A 192 -0.33 -2.79 -5.81
C PRO A 192 1.20 -2.82 -5.83
N LYS A 193 1.79 -3.98 -5.56
CA LYS A 193 3.22 -4.22 -5.80
C LYS A 193 3.46 -4.17 -7.32
N ILE A 194 4.26 -3.21 -7.77
CA ILE A 194 4.68 -3.11 -9.17
C ILE A 194 5.86 -4.06 -9.34
N ASN A 195 5.74 -5.04 -10.22
CA ASN A 195 6.91 -5.81 -10.63
C ASN A 195 7.68 -4.94 -11.62
N GLU A 196 8.93 -4.60 -11.32
CA GLU A 196 9.75 -3.73 -12.17
C GLU A 196 9.87 -4.27 -13.61
N GLN A 197 9.92 -5.59 -13.76
CA GLN A 197 9.91 -6.29 -15.07
C GLN A 197 8.62 -6.07 -15.88
N ALA A 198 7.55 -5.55 -15.27
CA ALA A 198 6.26 -5.28 -15.90
C ALA A 198 5.97 -3.78 -16.06
N LYS A 199 6.93 -2.88 -15.76
CA LYS A 199 6.82 -1.47 -16.12
C LYS A 199 6.79 -1.36 -17.66
N PRO A 200 5.78 -0.70 -18.26
CA PRO A 200 5.81 -0.40 -19.69
C PRO A 200 6.94 0.59 -19.98
N GLU A 201 7.69 0.37 -21.07
CA GLU A 201 8.87 1.15 -21.49
C GLU A 201 8.61 2.68 -21.50
N ASP A 202 7.37 3.10 -21.77
CA ASP A 202 6.93 4.51 -21.78
C ASP A 202 7.08 5.25 -20.43
N GLN A 203 7.16 4.53 -19.30
CA GLN A 203 7.38 5.13 -17.97
C GLN A 203 8.85 5.11 -17.53
N GLN A 204 9.68 4.28 -18.17
CA GLN A 204 11.11 4.22 -17.87
C GLN A 204 11.81 5.50 -18.36
N GLY A 205 11.44 6.01 -19.54
CA GLY A 205 12.01 7.27 -20.06
C GLY A 205 11.68 8.52 -19.20
N ALA A 206 10.51 8.55 -18.56
CA ALA A 206 10.12 9.67 -17.70
C ALA A 206 10.76 9.60 -16.30
N ASP A 207 10.90 8.40 -15.73
CA ASP A 207 11.66 8.21 -14.49
C ASP A 207 13.17 8.46 -14.74
N GLU A 208 13.71 8.08 -15.91
CA GLU A 208 15.09 8.38 -16.33
C GLU A 208 15.33 9.88 -16.53
N GLU A 209 14.40 10.64 -17.13
CA GLU A 209 14.52 12.11 -17.25
C GLU A 209 14.55 12.82 -15.88
N VAL A 210 13.77 12.36 -14.89
CA VAL A 210 13.78 12.90 -13.53
C VAL A 210 15.06 12.50 -12.77
N VAL A 211 15.58 11.30 -13.02
CA VAL A 211 16.88 10.84 -12.48
C VAL A 211 18.06 11.57 -13.15
N GLU A 212 17.94 11.98 -14.41
CA GLU A 212 18.93 12.84 -15.08
C GLU A 212 18.92 14.29 -14.57
N GLU A 213 17.75 14.86 -14.24
CA GLU A 213 17.65 16.19 -13.60
C GLU A 213 18.13 16.19 -12.14
N ALA A 214 17.93 15.10 -11.39
CA ALA A 214 18.54 14.95 -10.05
C ALA A 214 20.05 14.66 -10.14
N GLY A 215 20.46 13.81 -11.09
CA GLY A 215 21.86 13.44 -11.33
C GLY A 215 22.73 14.53 -11.95
N THR A 216 22.13 15.63 -12.45
CA THR A 216 22.88 16.81 -12.92
C THR A 216 23.29 17.75 -11.78
N ILE A 217 22.65 17.66 -10.60
CA ILE A 217 23.04 18.41 -9.40
C ILE A 217 24.18 17.68 -8.66
N GLU A 218 24.20 16.34 -8.69
CA GLU A 218 25.23 15.53 -8.03
C GLU A 218 26.52 15.38 -8.87
N LYS A 219 26.44 15.50 -10.21
CA LYS A 219 27.60 15.33 -11.12
C LYS A 219 28.69 16.40 -11.06
N ALA A 220 28.57 17.41 -10.19
CA ALA A 220 29.63 18.38 -9.95
C ALA A 220 30.54 18.02 -8.74
N ALA A 221 30.18 17.02 -7.93
CA ALA A 221 30.84 16.79 -6.64
C ALA A 221 31.61 15.47 -6.48
N GLU A 222 31.31 14.39 -7.22
CA GLU A 222 32.02 13.12 -7.04
C GLU A 222 32.45 12.49 -8.36
N ALA A 223 33.74 12.64 -8.67
CA ALA A 223 34.45 11.71 -9.52
C ALA A 223 35.09 10.63 -8.63
N GLU A 224 34.87 9.38 -9.02
CA GLU A 224 35.49 8.13 -8.53
C GLU A 224 35.01 7.56 -7.18
N GLU A 225 34.09 6.59 -7.24
CA GLU A 225 34.38 5.17 -6.95
C GLU A 225 33.22 4.27 -7.44
N VAL A 226 33.57 3.08 -7.94
CA VAL A 226 32.67 2.12 -8.61
C VAL A 226 32.75 0.79 -7.87
N GLU A 227 31.62 0.20 -7.48
CA GLU A 227 31.56 -1.23 -7.13
C GLU A 227 30.42 -1.92 -7.90
N ALA A 228 30.80 -2.62 -8.98
CA ALA A 228 29.99 -3.68 -9.57
C ALA A 228 30.69 -5.00 -9.26
N GLU A 229 29.98 -5.92 -8.60
CA GLU A 229 30.44 -7.28 -8.28
C GLU A 229 30.88 -8.00 -9.57
N GLN A 230 32.20 -8.06 -9.79
CA GLN A 230 32.79 -8.89 -10.84
C GLN A 230 33.41 -10.15 -10.22
N ASP A 231 33.15 -11.29 -10.83
CA ASP A 231 33.70 -12.58 -10.40
C ASP A 231 35.23 -12.49 -10.23
N PRO A 232 35.80 -12.93 -9.09
CA PRO A 232 37.23 -12.77 -8.78
C PRO A 232 38.16 -13.44 -9.81
N ARG A 233 37.63 -14.43 -10.54
CA ARG A 233 38.33 -15.10 -11.65
C ARG A 233 38.49 -14.24 -12.88
N GLU A 234 37.50 -13.40 -13.20
CA GLU A 234 37.55 -12.52 -14.35
C GLU A 234 38.54 -11.37 -14.09
N ILE A 235 38.55 -10.85 -12.87
CA ILE A 235 39.54 -9.88 -12.39
C ILE A 235 40.96 -10.44 -12.54
N LEU A 236 41.23 -11.65 -12.04
CA LEU A 236 42.56 -12.28 -12.16
C LEU A 236 42.99 -12.54 -13.62
N LYS A 237 42.04 -12.84 -14.52
CA LYS A 237 42.32 -13.00 -15.95
C LYS A 237 42.63 -11.64 -16.60
N ALA A 238 41.90 -10.59 -16.25
CA ALA A 238 42.12 -9.23 -16.72
C ALA A 238 43.49 -8.69 -16.25
N LEU A 239 43.84 -8.91 -14.98
CA LEU A 239 45.12 -8.48 -14.42
C LEU A 239 46.31 -9.20 -15.11
N LYS A 240 46.13 -10.49 -15.42
CA LYS A 240 47.11 -11.25 -16.21
C LYS A 240 47.26 -10.75 -17.65
N SER A 241 46.16 -10.39 -18.31
CA SER A 241 46.20 -9.88 -19.68
C SER A 241 46.86 -8.50 -19.72
N GLN A 242 46.58 -7.63 -18.76
CA GLN A 242 47.23 -6.34 -18.57
C GLN A 242 48.74 -6.48 -18.33
N ALA A 243 49.17 -7.38 -17.43
CA ALA A 243 50.59 -7.63 -17.17
C ALA A 243 51.34 -8.14 -18.41
N ARG A 244 50.67 -8.94 -19.26
CA ARG A 244 51.22 -9.40 -20.54
C ARG A 244 51.24 -8.30 -21.60
N ALA A 245 50.22 -7.46 -21.65
CA ALA A 245 50.17 -6.30 -22.54
C ALA A 245 51.31 -5.32 -22.24
N LEU A 246 51.61 -5.07 -20.96
CA LEU A 246 52.74 -4.23 -20.53
C LEU A 246 54.11 -4.85 -20.87
N LEU A 247 54.23 -6.18 -20.82
CA LEU A 247 55.44 -6.87 -21.28
C LEU A 247 55.59 -6.85 -22.81
N ALA A 248 54.48 -6.78 -23.55
CA ALA A 248 54.45 -6.77 -25.01
C ALA A 248 54.58 -5.36 -25.61
N SER A 249 54.12 -4.33 -24.90
CA SER A 249 54.28 -2.92 -25.30
C SER A 249 55.73 -2.48 -25.13
N SER A 250 56.56 -2.77 -26.12
CA SER A 250 58.01 -2.53 -26.15
C SER A 250 58.43 -1.05 -26.32
N LYS A 251 57.56 -0.07 -26.02
CA LYS A 251 57.85 1.37 -26.19
C LYS A 251 58.28 2.11 -24.92
N GLN A 252 58.22 1.46 -23.76
CA GLN A 252 58.83 2.00 -22.54
C GLN A 252 60.01 1.10 -22.16
N ASP A 253 61.18 1.69 -21.94
CA ASP A 253 62.36 1.02 -21.41
C ASP A 253 62.11 0.59 -19.95
N LEU A 254 61.28 -0.44 -19.79
CA LEU A 254 61.11 -1.14 -18.52
C LEU A 254 62.45 -1.82 -18.21
N GLY A 255 63.13 -1.33 -17.18
CA GLY A 255 64.39 -1.90 -16.71
C GLY A 255 64.31 -3.41 -16.47
N ALA A 256 65.44 -4.12 -16.64
CA ALA A 256 65.50 -5.59 -16.60
C ALA A 256 64.84 -6.19 -15.35
N LYS A 257 65.00 -5.54 -14.19
CA LYS A 257 64.38 -5.93 -12.91
C LYS A 257 62.84 -5.88 -12.95
N ARG A 258 62.24 -4.84 -13.54
CA ARG A 258 60.77 -4.72 -13.68
C ARG A 258 60.19 -5.75 -14.65
N LYS A 259 60.91 -6.07 -15.73
CA LYS A 259 60.52 -7.14 -16.66
C LYS A 259 60.57 -8.51 -15.96
N GLN A 260 61.56 -8.75 -15.11
CA GLN A 260 61.67 -9.97 -14.30
C GLN A 260 60.50 -10.08 -13.30
N ASP A 261 60.16 -8.97 -12.63
CA ASP A 261 59.05 -8.93 -11.66
C ASP A 261 57.69 -9.15 -12.32
N LEU A 262 57.39 -8.50 -13.46
CA LEU A 262 56.15 -8.74 -14.21
C LEU A 262 56.03 -10.18 -14.73
N ARG A 263 57.16 -10.82 -15.07
CA ARG A 263 57.20 -12.25 -15.42
C ARG A 263 57.00 -13.15 -14.20
N ALA A 264 57.52 -12.79 -13.03
CA ALA A 264 57.29 -13.52 -11.79
C ALA A 264 55.82 -13.40 -11.33
N PHE A 265 55.26 -12.20 -11.43
CA PHE A 265 53.88 -11.88 -11.11
C PHE A 265 52.87 -12.58 -12.04
N SER A 266 53.10 -12.56 -13.35
CA SER A 266 52.24 -13.32 -14.27
C SER A 266 52.31 -14.84 -14.04
N LYS A 267 53.45 -15.36 -13.56
CA LYS A 267 53.59 -16.77 -13.14
C LYS A 267 52.86 -17.07 -11.82
N SER A 268 52.86 -16.16 -10.83
CA SER A 268 52.12 -16.36 -9.58
C SER A 268 50.60 -16.36 -9.82
N ILE A 269 50.08 -15.41 -10.61
CA ILE A 269 48.66 -15.40 -11.02
C ILE A 269 48.29 -16.68 -11.76
N GLN A 270 49.16 -17.18 -12.66
CA GLN A 270 48.89 -18.43 -13.37
C GLN A 270 48.87 -19.65 -12.44
N ARG A 271 49.70 -19.69 -11.39
CA ARG A 271 49.65 -20.74 -10.35
C ARG A 271 48.34 -20.67 -9.55
N LEU A 272 47.89 -19.47 -9.16
CA LEU A 272 46.63 -19.26 -8.44
C LEU A 272 45.41 -19.68 -9.29
N LEU A 273 45.37 -19.26 -10.56
CA LEU A 273 44.33 -19.69 -11.50
C LEU A 273 44.33 -21.21 -11.70
N SER A 274 45.49 -21.88 -11.64
CA SER A 274 45.57 -23.34 -11.76
C SER A 274 45.16 -24.09 -10.48
N LYS A 275 45.44 -23.55 -9.29
CA LYS A 275 45.04 -24.13 -8.00
C LYS A 275 43.54 -23.98 -7.73
N SER A 276 42.92 -22.88 -8.16
CA SER A 276 41.47 -22.63 -8.01
C SER A 276 40.54 -23.56 -8.83
N LYS A 277 41.06 -24.56 -9.55
CA LYS A 277 40.24 -25.53 -10.30
C LYS A 277 39.60 -26.62 -9.44
N SER A 278 40.10 -26.86 -8.23
CA SER A 278 39.44 -27.75 -7.25
C SER A 278 38.40 -26.97 -6.45
N THR A 279 37.15 -27.42 -6.50
CA THR A 279 35.92 -26.75 -6.04
C THR A 279 35.73 -26.65 -4.52
N SER A 280 36.79 -26.68 -3.70
CA SER A 280 36.68 -26.57 -2.24
C SER A 280 37.97 -26.09 -1.59
N ILE A 281 38.37 -24.84 -1.87
CA ILE A 281 39.42 -24.18 -1.09
C ILE A 281 38.82 -22.89 -0.52
N GLU A 282 38.92 -22.79 0.81
CA GLU A 282 38.45 -21.69 1.66
C GLU A 282 38.84 -20.31 1.08
N THR A 283 37.85 -19.45 0.92
CA THR A 283 37.95 -18.06 0.42
C THR A 283 39.00 -17.25 1.19
N ASP A 284 39.13 -17.56 2.48
CA ASP A 284 40.00 -16.87 3.43
C ASP A 284 41.49 -17.07 3.10
N SER A 285 41.85 -18.22 2.50
CA SER A 285 43.23 -18.47 2.06
C SER A 285 43.58 -17.70 0.78
N ALA A 286 42.61 -17.38 -0.06
CA ALA A 286 42.86 -16.65 -1.31
C ALA A 286 43.03 -15.15 -1.04
N GLU A 287 42.21 -14.59 -0.14
CA GLU A 287 42.28 -13.19 0.29
C GLU A 287 43.58 -12.91 1.06
N ALA A 288 43.98 -13.79 1.97
CA ALA A 288 45.26 -13.68 2.68
C ALA A 288 46.47 -13.71 1.73
N GLN A 289 46.41 -14.53 0.67
CA GLN A 289 47.46 -14.60 -0.35
C GLN A 289 47.47 -13.36 -1.25
N LEU A 290 46.32 -12.71 -1.47
CA LEU A 290 46.21 -11.48 -2.27
C LEU A 290 46.72 -10.27 -1.48
N ALA A 291 46.43 -10.21 -0.18
CA ALA A 291 46.96 -9.22 0.75
C ALA A 291 48.50 -9.30 0.87
N GLU A 292 49.07 -10.51 0.87
CA GLU A 292 50.52 -10.71 0.88
C GLU A 292 51.18 -10.20 -0.42
N ILE A 293 50.54 -10.41 -1.58
CA ILE A 293 51.02 -9.90 -2.87
C ILE A 293 50.93 -8.37 -2.92
N GLN A 294 49.86 -7.77 -2.37
CA GLN A 294 49.72 -6.32 -2.25
C GLN A 294 50.78 -5.73 -1.33
N ARG A 295 51.08 -6.38 -0.20
CA ARG A 295 52.19 -6.00 0.69
C ARG A 295 53.55 -6.07 -0.01
N GLN A 296 53.82 -7.13 -0.78
CA GLN A 296 55.07 -7.25 -1.54
C GLN A 296 55.22 -6.18 -2.64
N LEU A 297 54.10 -5.67 -3.17
CA LEU A 297 54.08 -4.54 -4.11
C LEU A 297 54.25 -3.18 -3.40
N GLN A 298 53.67 -2.99 -2.21
CA GLN A 298 53.80 -1.78 -1.39
C GLN A 298 55.21 -1.63 -0.80
N VAL A 299 55.75 -2.68 -0.16
CA VAL A 299 57.12 -2.68 0.40
C VAL A 299 58.18 -2.35 -0.66
N ARG A 300 57.91 -2.67 -1.94
CA ARG A 300 58.79 -2.30 -3.07
C ARG A 300 58.53 -0.91 -3.65
N ARG A 301 57.35 -0.32 -3.45
CA ARG A 301 57.12 1.11 -3.74
C ARG A 301 57.89 1.96 -2.74
N ASP A 302 57.89 1.58 -1.47
CA ASP A 302 58.55 2.30 -0.39
C ASP A 302 60.08 2.20 -0.49
N SER A 303 60.63 1.04 -0.89
CA SER A 303 62.07 0.92 -1.16
C SER A 303 62.56 1.79 -2.32
N LYS A 304 61.65 2.24 -3.18
CA LYS A 304 61.95 3.09 -4.34
C LYS A 304 61.76 4.58 -4.04
N ALA A 305 60.96 4.91 -3.02
CA ALA A 305 60.86 6.25 -2.45
C ALA A 305 62.08 6.57 -1.54
N ALA A 306 62.66 5.54 -0.91
CA ALA A 306 63.81 5.67 -0.01
C ALA A 306 65.18 5.87 -0.70
N GLU A 307 65.30 5.70 -2.02
CA GLU A 307 66.56 5.97 -2.77
C GLU A 307 66.70 7.45 -3.20
N THR A 308 65.70 8.29 -2.93
CA THR A 308 65.70 9.73 -3.26
C THR A 308 65.35 10.57 -2.04
N SER A 309 66.22 10.59 -1.04
CA SER A 309 66.43 11.75 -0.15
C SER A 309 67.51 11.41 0.88
N SER A 310 68.70 11.96 0.64
CA SER A 310 69.75 12.06 1.64
C SER A 310 69.31 12.98 2.78
N GLU A 311 69.34 12.42 3.99
CA GLU A 311 69.68 12.99 5.32
C GLU A 311 70.62 14.24 5.32
N PRO A 312 70.86 14.96 6.46
CA PRO A 312 70.64 14.55 7.86
C PRO A 312 70.15 15.60 8.90
N ALA A 313 69.71 15.05 10.04
CA ALA A 313 69.97 15.43 11.45
C ALA A 313 69.48 16.77 12.03
N VAL A 314 68.84 16.73 13.21
CA VAL A 314 69.48 16.79 14.55
C VAL A 314 68.40 16.77 15.67
N GLN A 315 68.54 15.79 16.58
CA GLN A 315 68.32 15.74 18.04
C GLN A 315 67.13 16.37 18.80
N ASP A 316 66.49 15.46 19.56
CA ASP A 316 66.26 15.44 21.02
C ASP A 316 65.16 16.26 21.74
N ASN A 317 64.47 15.48 22.60
CA ASN A 317 63.91 15.74 23.93
C ASN A 317 62.43 16.14 24.13
N GLU A 318 61.68 15.13 24.60
CA GLU A 318 60.95 15.00 25.88
C GLU A 318 60.25 16.20 26.56
N GLU A 319 58.95 15.96 26.78
CA GLU A 319 58.15 16.16 28.00
C GLU A 319 58.01 17.53 28.70
N SER A 320 56.75 17.99 28.69
CA SER A 320 55.90 18.23 29.88
C SER A 320 55.74 19.65 30.46
N THR A 321 54.49 19.88 30.89
CA THR A 321 53.98 20.79 31.94
C THR A 321 53.57 22.24 31.63
N SER A 322 52.25 22.45 31.74
CA SER A 322 51.51 23.51 32.46
C SER A 322 51.71 25.01 32.12
N GLY A 323 50.59 25.69 31.82
CA GLY A 323 50.44 27.12 32.12
C GLY A 323 49.52 27.91 31.17
N SER A 324 48.27 28.12 31.61
CA SER A 324 47.48 29.35 31.51
C SER A 324 47.57 30.31 30.29
N VAL A 325 46.41 30.45 29.63
CA VAL A 325 45.69 31.69 29.23
C VAL A 325 46.31 32.63 28.17
N GLU A 326 45.47 32.85 27.14
CA GLU A 326 45.44 33.95 26.15
C GLU A 326 46.59 34.05 25.14
N SER A 327 46.31 33.72 23.88
CA SER A 327 45.92 34.70 22.84
C SER A 327 46.12 34.15 21.42
N ALA A 328 45.29 34.66 20.51
CA ALA A 328 45.38 34.57 19.06
C ALA A 328 45.10 33.19 18.42
N GLU A 329 43.83 33.06 18.04
CA GLU A 329 43.34 32.20 16.97
C GLU A 329 44.23 32.33 15.71
N THR A 330 44.83 31.23 15.29
CA THR A 330 45.04 30.94 13.86
C THR A 330 45.16 29.42 13.69
N GLN A 331 44.07 28.71 13.99
CA GLN A 331 43.92 27.33 13.54
C GLN A 331 43.32 27.35 12.14
N ALA A 332 44.12 26.88 11.20
CA ALA A 332 43.73 26.61 9.84
C ALA A 332 42.46 25.75 9.81
N GLN A 333 41.41 26.31 9.23
CA GLN A 333 40.16 25.65 8.89
C GLN A 333 40.44 24.40 8.04
N VAL A 334 40.26 23.23 8.64
CA VAL A 334 39.74 22.09 7.88
C VAL A 334 38.23 22.23 7.97
N ASN A 335 37.66 22.98 7.03
CA ASN A 335 36.22 23.07 6.82
C ASN A 335 35.72 21.68 6.38
N ALA A 336 35.47 20.80 7.34
CA ALA A 336 34.44 19.78 7.17
C ALA A 336 33.12 20.53 7.33
N GLU A 337 32.59 21.07 6.23
CA GLU A 337 31.24 21.60 6.16
C GLU A 337 30.29 20.45 6.54
N GLN A 338 29.97 20.34 7.82
CA GLN A 338 28.84 19.53 8.25
C GLN A 338 27.59 20.18 7.67
N PRO A 339 26.72 19.43 6.97
CA PRO A 339 25.48 19.99 6.44
C PRO A 339 24.68 20.50 7.62
N HIS A 340 24.58 21.83 7.74
CA HIS A 340 23.80 22.48 8.77
C HIS A 340 22.33 22.38 8.34
N LEU A 341 21.74 21.20 8.56
CA LEU A 341 20.33 20.95 8.32
C LEU A 341 19.51 21.90 9.17
N ASP A 342 18.51 22.54 8.57
CA ASP A 342 17.58 23.39 9.32
C ASP A 342 16.78 22.52 10.30
N ASP A 343 16.26 23.09 11.39
CA ASP A 343 15.53 22.30 12.40
C ASP A 343 14.31 21.58 11.79
N GLU A 344 13.70 22.15 10.74
CA GLU A 344 12.63 21.52 9.97
C GLU A 344 13.13 20.31 9.17
N GLU A 345 14.26 20.44 8.48
CA GLU A 345 14.88 19.38 7.68
C GLU A 345 15.35 18.22 8.56
N TYR A 346 15.91 18.53 9.74
CA TYR A 346 16.28 17.54 10.73
C TYR A 346 15.07 16.74 11.23
N ASN A 347 13.95 17.42 11.51
CA ASN A 347 12.72 16.77 11.93
C ASN A 347 12.12 15.89 10.82
N GLU A 348 12.19 16.34 9.57
CA GLU A 348 11.75 15.56 8.41
C GLU A 348 12.61 14.31 8.23
N LEU A 349 13.94 14.46 8.26
CA LEU A 349 14.89 13.34 8.21
C LEU A 349 14.65 12.34 9.35
N LEU A 350 14.49 12.82 10.58
CA LEU A 350 14.20 11.98 11.75
C LEU A 350 12.88 11.22 11.57
N SER A 351 11.86 11.88 11.01
CA SER A 351 10.58 11.24 10.71
C SER A 351 10.71 10.18 9.63
N ALA A 352 11.51 10.43 8.59
CA ALA A 352 11.79 9.50 7.51
C ALA A 352 12.55 8.27 8.04
N LEU A 353 13.60 8.47 8.84
CA LEU A 353 14.36 7.37 9.48
C LEU A 353 13.49 6.52 10.39
N ARG A 354 12.63 7.14 11.22
CA ARG A 354 11.63 6.41 12.02
C ARG A 354 10.68 5.61 11.15
N SER A 355 10.19 6.18 10.06
CA SER A 355 9.27 5.50 9.14
C SER A 355 9.92 4.31 8.44
N MET A 356 11.20 4.41 8.06
CA MET A 356 11.98 3.32 7.47
C MET A 356 12.23 2.20 8.50
N GLN A 357 12.47 2.55 9.76
CA GLN A 357 12.63 1.59 10.85
C GLN A 357 11.33 0.86 11.17
N GLU A 358 10.20 1.56 11.20
CA GLU A 358 8.88 0.97 11.48
C GLU A 358 8.36 0.12 10.31
N ASN A 359 8.61 0.54 9.06
CA ASN A 359 8.15 -0.12 7.85
C ASN A 359 9.30 -0.40 6.88
N PRO A 360 10.16 -1.40 7.17
CA PRO A 360 11.25 -1.76 6.28
C PRO A 360 10.72 -2.27 4.93
N ILE A 361 11.49 -2.01 3.87
CA ILE A 361 11.26 -2.58 2.55
C ILE A 361 11.53 -4.09 2.64
N ASP A 362 10.54 -4.88 2.24
CA ASP A 362 10.56 -6.33 2.33
C ASP A 362 9.87 -6.91 1.10
N ASP A 363 10.68 -7.56 0.26
CA ASP A 363 10.24 -8.13 -1.01
C ASP A 363 9.50 -9.46 -0.89
N SER A 364 9.64 -10.15 0.25
CA SER A 364 8.96 -11.42 0.49
C SER A 364 7.44 -11.25 0.66
N LYS A 365 7.00 -10.04 1.02
CA LYS A 365 5.60 -9.71 1.22
C LYS A 365 4.84 -9.56 -0.10
N PRO A 366 3.54 -9.94 -0.12
CA PRO A 366 2.74 -9.88 -1.34
C PRO A 366 2.26 -8.46 -1.72
N TYR A 367 2.48 -7.47 -0.85
CA TYR A 367 2.08 -6.07 -1.03
C TYR A 367 3.31 -5.16 -1.12
N ALA A 368 3.14 -3.95 -1.65
CA ALA A 368 4.19 -2.95 -1.67
C ALA A 368 4.61 -2.58 -0.23
N THR A 369 5.92 -2.55 0.02
CA THR A 369 6.54 -2.17 1.28
C THR A 369 7.42 -0.93 1.03
N PRO A 370 7.34 0.13 1.84
CA PRO A 370 6.47 0.32 3.01
C PRO A 370 4.98 0.28 2.65
N TRP A 371 4.15 -0.23 3.57
CA TRP A 371 2.73 -0.37 3.30
C TRP A 371 2.08 1.02 3.19
N MET A 372 1.43 1.28 2.07
CA MET A 372 0.65 2.49 1.84
C MET A 372 -0.78 2.13 1.42
N PRO A 373 -1.80 2.91 1.82
CA PRO A 373 -3.17 2.65 1.43
C PRO A 373 -3.34 2.80 -0.09
N ARG A 374 -4.33 2.10 -0.63
CA ARG A 374 -4.66 2.14 -2.06
C ARG A 374 -5.13 3.53 -2.50
N ASP A 375 -4.72 3.97 -3.69
CA ASP A 375 -4.86 5.35 -4.21
C ASP A 375 -6.24 5.99 -4.01
N TYR A 376 -7.33 5.21 -4.19
CA TYR A 376 -8.71 5.70 -4.13
C TYR A 376 -9.52 5.09 -2.98
N MET A 377 -8.85 4.60 -1.93
CA MET A 377 -9.53 3.97 -0.79
C MET A 377 -10.43 4.96 -0.02
N SER A 378 -10.00 6.21 0.13
CA SER A 378 -10.65 7.26 0.93
C SER A 378 -12.13 7.47 0.56
N VAL A 379 -12.47 7.46 -0.73
CA VAL A 379 -13.84 7.68 -1.22
C VAL A 379 -14.81 6.57 -0.79
N PHE A 380 -14.29 5.36 -0.57
CA PHE A 380 -15.08 4.19 -0.19
C PHE A 380 -14.92 3.81 1.29
N ALA A 381 -14.10 4.55 2.04
CA ALA A 381 -13.77 4.27 3.43
C ALA A 381 -14.91 4.71 4.35
N PHE A 382 -15.89 3.83 4.54
CA PHE A 382 -16.91 3.98 5.59
C PHE A 382 -17.23 2.62 6.19
N VAL A 383 -17.37 2.57 7.52
CA VAL A 383 -17.77 1.38 8.27
C VAL A 383 -19.23 1.54 8.69
N PRO A 384 -20.13 0.59 8.36
CA PRO A 384 -21.52 0.72 8.73
C PRO A 384 -21.73 0.46 10.23
N ARG A 385 -22.72 1.14 10.82
CA ARG A 385 -22.99 1.12 12.28
C ARG A 385 -23.36 -0.24 12.88
N PHE A 386 -23.66 -1.24 12.04
CA PHE A 386 -24.00 -2.59 12.49
C PHE A 386 -22.77 -3.51 12.62
N LEU A 387 -21.59 -3.03 12.21
CA LEU A 387 -20.30 -3.68 12.38
C LEU A 387 -19.44 -2.85 13.33
N GLU A 388 -18.81 -3.52 14.29
CA GLU A 388 -17.71 -2.97 15.07
C GLU A 388 -16.41 -3.56 14.52
N VAL A 389 -15.43 -2.73 14.19
CA VAL A 389 -14.22 -3.15 13.49
C VAL A 389 -12.98 -2.75 14.27
N ASN A 390 -12.07 -3.70 14.46
CA ASN A 390 -10.73 -3.45 14.96
C ASN A 390 -9.71 -3.77 13.87
N HIS A 391 -9.14 -2.72 13.28
CA HIS A 391 -8.19 -2.84 12.17
C HIS A 391 -6.83 -3.42 12.59
N LYS A 392 -6.41 -3.27 13.86
CA LYS A 392 -5.10 -3.76 14.33
C LYS A 392 -4.98 -5.28 14.23
N ILE A 393 -6.07 -5.99 14.58
CA ILE A 393 -6.14 -7.47 14.57
C ILE A 393 -6.90 -8.02 13.35
N CYS A 394 -7.34 -7.15 12.45
CA CYS A 394 -8.19 -7.49 11.29
C CYS A 394 -9.43 -8.30 11.68
N ALA A 395 -10.09 -7.93 12.78
CA ALA A 395 -11.30 -8.57 13.27
C ALA A 395 -12.47 -7.59 13.36
N ALA A 396 -13.68 -8.12 13.18
CA ALA A 396 -14.90 -7.36 13.31
C ALA A 396 -16.01 -8.19 13.96
N VAL A 397 -16.89 -7.51 14.70
CA VAL A 397 -18.05 -8.12 15.36
C VAL A 397 -19.31 -7.65 14.66
N TYR A 398 -20.15 -8.60 14.27
CA TYR A 398 -21.47 -8.34 13.72
C TYR A 398 -22.45 -8.05 14.84
N LEU A 399 -22.59 -6.78 15.22
CA LEU A 399 -23.38 -6.39 16.39
C LEU A 399 -24.87 -6.71 16.24
N ARG A 400 -25.43 -6.42 15.07
CA ARG A 400 -26.87 -6.53 14.81
C ARG A 400 -27.16 -6.58 13.32
N HIS A 401 -28.42 -6.83 12.99
CA HIS A 401 -28.90 -6.66 11.62
C HIS A 401 -29.08 -5.18 11.26
N PRO A 402 -28.84 -4.78 9.99
CA PRO A 402 -29.10 -3.42 9.53
C PRO A 402 -30.56 -3.04 9.76
N VAL A 403 -30.79 -1.83 10.29
CA VAL A 403 -32.13 -1.28 10.52
C VAL A 403 -32.29 0.12 9.91
N ALA A 404 -33.52 0.47 9.52
CA ALA A 404 -33.86 1.85 9.16
C ALA A 404 -34.21 2.67 10.42
N ARG A 405 -33.77 3.93 10.44
CA ARG A 405 -34.03 4.93 11.49
C ARG A 405 -34.61 6.19 10.85
N PRO A 406 -35.26 7.08 11.62
CA PRO A 406 -35.67 8.39 11.11
C PRO A 406 -34.47 9.14 10.47
N GLY A 407 -34.56 9.38 9.17
CA GLY A 407 -33.54 10.08 8.37
C GLY A 407 -32.31 9.26 7.95
N LEU A 408 -32.21 7.97 8.29
CA LEU A 408 -31.03 7.16 7.94
C LEU A 408 -31.38 5.67 7.75
N ALA A 409 -30.88 5.06 6.68
CA ALA A 409 -30.84 3.61 6.54
C ALA A 409 -29.42 3.09 6.74
N GLU A 410 -29.26 2.01 7.49
CA GLU A 410 -27.93 1.42 7.75
C GLU A 410 -27.36 0.62 6.56
N VAL A 411 -28.19 0.25 5.58
CA VAL A 411 -27.73 -0.45 4.36
C VAL A 411 -27.01 0.54 3.44
N PRO A 412 -25.71 0.35 3.16
CA PRO A 412 -24.98 1.30 2.33
C PRO A 412 -25.29 1.10 0.85
N THR A 413 -25.82 2.13 0.21
CA THR A 413 -26.27 2.09 -1.19
C THR A 413 -26.04 3.45 -1.86
N PRO A 414 -25.46 3.51 -3.07
CA PRO A 414 -25.23 4.76 -3.80
C PRO A 414 -26.48 5.25 -4.55
N PHE A 415 -27.66 4.69 -4.25
CA PHE A 415 -28.89 4.89 -5.02
C PHE A 415 -29.93 5.63 -4.20
N SER A 416 -30.73 6.45 -4.88
CA SER A 416 -31.87 7.16 -4.28
C SER A 416 -32.97 6.18 -3.85
N GLU A 417 -33.85 6.65 -2.97
CA GLU A 417 -34.94 5.83 -2.45
C GLU A 417 -35.90 5.39 -3.56
N TYR A 418 -36.11 6.23 -4.58
CA TYR A 418 -36.92 5.93 -5.75
C TYR A 418 -36.43 4.70 -6.56
N ILE A 419 -35.11 4.57 -6.71
CA ILE A 419 -34.51 3.41 -7.39
C ILE A 419 -34.78 2.15 -6.57
N ASN A 420 -34.54 2.23 -5.26
CA ASN A 420 -34.71 1.09 -4.37
C ASN A 420 -36.18 0.71 -4.16
N SER A 421 -37.11 1.66 -4.16
CA SER A 421 -38.56 1.38 -4.12
C SER A 421 -39.05 0.69 -5.39
N SER A 422 -38.57 1.14 -6.56
CA SER A 422 -38.86 0.51 -7.85
C SER A 422 -38.27 -0.91 -7.93
N ALA A 423 -37.05 -1.11 -7.40
CA ALA A 423 -36.42 -2.42 -7.30
C ALA A 423 -37.16 -3.35 -6.32
N PHE A 424 -37.58 -2.84 -5.16
CA PHE A 424 -38.39 -3.59 -4.20
C PHE A 424 -39.68 -4.09 -4.84
N THR A 425 -40.36 -3.21 -5.58
CA THR A 425 -41.61 -3.55 -6.28
C THR A 425 -41.42 -4.64 -7.34
N TRP A 426 -40.27 -4.64 -8.04
CA TRP A 426 -39.91 -5.73 -8.95
C TRP A 426 -39.83 -7.07 -8.20
N TYR A 427 -39.19 -7.10 -7.03
CA TYR A 427 -38.98 -8.33 -6.27
C TYR A 427 -40.23 -8.85 -5.56
N LEU A 428 -41.21 -8.00 -5.26
CA LEU A 428 -42.51 -8.43 -4.70
C LEU A 428 -43.26 -9.41 -5.63
N ARG A 429 -43.27 -9.13 -6.93
CA ARG A 429 -44.06 -9.91 -7.92
C ARG A 429 -43.20 -10.63 -8.97
N ARG A 430 -41.89 -10.41 -8.96
CA ARG A 430 -40.93 -10.94 -9.95
C ARG A 430 -41.22 -10.47 -11.39
N ARG A 431 -41.86 -9.31 -11.53
CA ARG A 431 -42.23 -8.64 -12.80
C ARG A 431 -42.51 -7.16 -12.57
#